data_AF-A0AAU8W959-F1
#
_entry.id   AF-A0AAU8W959-F1
#
_cell.length_a   1.000
_cell.length_b   1.000
_cell.length_c   1.000
_cell.angle_alpha   90.00
_cell.angle_beta   90.00
_cell.angle_gamma   90.00
#
_symmetry.space_group_name_H-M   'P 1'
#
loop_
_entity.id
_entity.type
_entity.pdbx_description
1 polymer ?
#
loop_
_entity_poly.entity_id
_entity_poly.type
_entity_poly.pdbx_seq_one_letter_code
_entity_poly.pdbx_strand_id
1 'polypeptide(L)'
;MDISSGLLALISASLGAVFTFWGQRKLLEQRINLEFRAKQAELAQEKQKVLIDKLETKIEEAHVLVSELGREFSLTFLNIDWEANLSMSDYDAKYRVLCDKCSRLQMLVDLYVPTLSEKVNGMSGKMNMYWGNFRMVLSKTHQGKKPDELGNVFENAVKYSRLVPEQAFSIKFGLSEYYRNQVC
;
A
#
# COMPACT_ATOMS: atom_id res chain seq x y z
N MET A 1 -48.16 20.14 -68.75
CA MET A 1 -47.21 19.76 -67.68
C MET A 1 -45.84 20.15 -68.16
N ASP A 2 -45.29 21.25 -67.64
CA ASP A 2 -44.06 21.85 -68.14
C ASP A 2 -42.86 20.97 -67.83
N ILE A 3 -42.12 20.58 -68.87
CA ILE A 3 -40.88 19.80 -68.78
C ILE A 3 -39.86 20.50 -67.85
N SER A 4 -39.96 21.83 -67.69
CA SER A 4 -39.09 22.60 -66.79
C SER A 4 -39.35 22.31 -65.30
N SER A 5 -40.59 22.04 -64.89
CA SER A 5 -40.91 21.76 -63.47
C SER A 5 -40.47 20.37 -63.05
N GLY A 6 -40.55 19.39 -63.96
CA GLY A 6 -40.01 18.03 -63.75
C GLY A 6 -38.48 18.01 -63.65
N LEU A 7 -37.78 18.80 -64.48
CA LEU A 7 -36.33 18.91 -64.45
C LEU A 7 -35.82 19.61 -63.17
N LEU A 8 -36.51 20.69 -62.75
CA LEU A 8 -36.21 21.40 -61.50
C LEU A 8 -36.46 20.53 -60.26
N ALA A 9 -37.50 19.69 -60.28
CA ALA A 9 -37.77 18.74 -59.20
C ALA A 9 -36.69 17.65 -59.09
N LEU A 10 -36.20 17.12 -60.22
CA LEU A 10 -35.12 16.14 -60.27
C LEU A 10 -33.78 16.70 -59.78
N ILE A 11 -33.43 17.92 -60.21
CA ILE A 11 -32.21 18.61 -59.75
C ILE A 11 -32.29 18.89 -58.25
N SER A 12 -33.43 19.39 -57.76
CA SER A 12 -33.65 19.65 -56.33
C SER A 12 -33.61 18.38 -55.48
N ALA A 13 -34.21 17.28 -55.97
CA ALA A 13 -34.17 15.98 -55.29
C ALA A 13 -32.74 15.39 -55.26
N SER A 14 -31.97 15.51 -56.35
CA SER A 14 -30.59 15.04 -56.41
C SER A 14 -29.64 15.83 -55.49
N LEU A 15 -29.79 17.16 -55.43
CA LEU A 15 -29.04 18.00 -54.48
C LEU A 15 -29.43 17.67 -53.03
N GLY A 16 -30.73 17.50 -52.75
CA GLY A 16 -31.22 17.09 -51.44
C GLY A 16 -30.63 15.75 -50.98
N ALA A 17 -30.54 14.75 -51.87
CA ALA A 17 -29.96 13.44 -51.58
C ALA A 17 -28.45 13.50 -51.29
N VAL A 18 -27.69 14.36 -51.98
CA VAL A 18 -26.26 14.55 -51.72
C VAL A 18 -26.04 15.26 -50.38
N PHE A 19 -26.82 16.29 -50.07
CA PHE A 19 -26.73 16.99 -48.78
C PHE A 19 -27.11 16.08 -47.60
N THR A 20 -28.15 15.25 -47.73
CA THR A 20 -28.50 14.27 -46.69
C THR A 20 -27.43 13.20 -46.54
N PHE A 21 -26.84 12.69 -47.64
CA PHE A 21 -25.74 11.73 -47.58
C PHE A 21 -24.51 12.29 -46.86
N TRP A 22 -24.09 13.53 -47.17
CA TRP A 22 -22.99 14.20 -46.48
C TRP A 22 -23.29 14.45 -45.00
N GLY A 23 -24.51 14.89 -44.68
CA GLY A 23 -24.96 15.09 -43.30
C GLY A 23 -24.95 13.78 -42.50
N GLN A 24 -25.46 12.68 -43.08
CA GLN A 24 -25.46 11.36 -42.46
C GLN A 24 -24.05 10.82 -42.25
N ARG A 25 -23.14 11.00 -43.22
CA ARG A 25 -21.74 10.60 -43.08
C ARG A 25 -21.05 11.35 -41.94
N LYS A 26 -21.23 12.66 -41.85
CA LYS A 26 -20.67 13.48 -40.76
C LYS A 26 -21.22 13.07 -39.39
N LEU A 27 -22.52 12.77 -39.30
CA LEU A 27 -23.15 12.26 -38.08
C LEU A 27 -22.63 10.87 -37.69
N LEU A 28 -22.39 9.98 -38.67
CA LEU A 28 -21.82 8.66 -38.43
C LEU A 28 -20.38 8.76 -37.92
N GLU A 29 -19.54 9.59 -38.55
CA GLU A 29 -18.17 9.85 -38.10
C GLU A 29 -18.13 10.43 -36.67
N GLN A 30 -19.06 11.34 -36.35
CA GLN A 30 -19.21 11.86 -34.99
C GLN A 30 -19.63 10.77 -33.99
N ARG A 31 -20.58 9.89 -34.34
CA ARG A 31 -21.00 8.78 -33.48
C ARG A 31 -19.85 7.80 -33.22
N ILE A 32 -19.12 7.41 -34.26
CA ILE A 32 -17.95 6.51 -34.12
C ILE A 32 -16.90 7.14 -33.20
N ASN A 33 -16.61 8.44 -33.34
CA ASN A 33 -15.64 9.12 -32.48
C ASN A 33 -16.12 9.21 -31.03
N LEU A 34 -17.41 9.49 -30.80
CA LEU A 34 -17.99 9.49 -29.45
C LEU A 34 -17.95 8.10 -28.81
N GLU A 35 -18.36 7.05 -29.54
CA GLU A 35 -18.30 5.67 -29.07
C GLU A 35 -16.87 5.24 -28.76
N PHE A 36 -15.90 5.61 -29.61
CA PHE A 36 -14.49 5.33 -29.37
C PHE A 36 -13.98 6.02 -28.10
N ARG A 37 -14.31 7.30 -27.89
CA ARG A 37 -13.95 8.03 -26.67
C ARG A 37 -14.61 7.44 -25.43
N ALA A 38 -15.90 7.08 -25.51
CA ALA A 38 -16.62 6.45 -24.42
C ALA A 38 -15.96 5.12 -24.03
N LYS A 39 -15.61 4.29 -25.02
CA LYS A 39 -14.92 3.02 -24.79
C LYS A 39 -13.52 3.19 -24.21
N GLN A 40 -12.78 4.22 -24.64
CA GLN A 40 -11.49 4.55 -24.04
C GLN A 40 -11.63 5.00 -22.58
N ALA A 41 -12.63 5.82 -22.27
CA ALA A 41 -12.92 6.26 -20.91
C ALA A 41 -13.32 5.08 -20.02
N GLU A 42 -14.15 4.17 -20.51
CA GLU A 42 -14.54 2.94 -19.81
C GLU A 42 -13.34 2.05 -19.50
N LEU A 43 -12.46 1.80 -20.48
CA LEU A 43 -11.23 1.04 -20.28
C LEU A 43 -10.27 1.72 -19.29
N ALA A 44 -10.19 3.05 -19.31
CA ALA A 44 -9.38 3.80 -18.35
C ALA A 44 -9.94 3.67 -16.93
N GLN A 45 -11.26 3.77 -16.77
CA GLN A 45 -11.95 3.61 -15.49
C GLN A 45 -11.79 2.18 -14.94
N GLU A 46 -11.91 1.16 -15.79
CA GLU A 46 -11.72 -0.24 -15.39
C GLU A 46 -10.27 -0.50 -14.94
N LYS A 47 -9.28 0.00 -15.69
CA LYS A 47 -7.87 -0.09 -15.30
C LYS A 47 -7.60 0.62 -13.97
N GLN A 48 -8.16 1.82 -13.79
CA GLN A 48 -8.02 2.56 -12.54
C GLN A 48 -8.62 1.78 -11.37
N LYS A 49 -9.81 1.21 -11.53
CA LYS A 49 -10.45 0.38 -10.51
C LYS A 49 -9.57 -0.81 -10.11
N VAL A 50 -9.05 -1.56 -11.10
CA VAL A 50 -8.15 -2.70 -10.84
C VAL A 50 -6.88 -2.27 -10.09
N LEU A 51 -6.33 -1.10 -10.41
CA LEU A 51 -5.16 -0.56 -9.70
C LEU A 51 -5.48 -0.18 -8.25
N ILE A 52 -6.65 0.43 -8.01
CA ILE A 52 -7.11 0.79 -6.66
C ILE A 52 -7.38 -0.47 -5.83
N ASP A 53 -8.09 -1.46 -6.36
CA ASP A 53 -8.38 -2.72 -5.65
C ASP A 53 -7.08 -3.45 -5.27
N LYS A 54 -6.09 -3.44 -6.19
CA LYS A 54 -4.76 -3.98 -5.92
C LYS A 54 -4.02 -3.19 -4.86
N LEU A 55 -4.10 -1.85 -4.89
CA LEU A 55 -3.48 -0.98 -3.90
C LEU A 55 -4.08 -1.22 -2.51
N GLU A 56 -5.41 -1.31 -2.39
CA GLU A 56 -6.12 -1.59 -1.15
C GLU A 56 -5.62 -2.88 -0.51
N THR A 57 -5.59 -3.97 -1.28
CA THR A 57 -5.09 -5.28 -0.83
C THR A 57 -3.65 -5.19 -0.30
N LYS A 58 -2.78 -4.42 -0.97
CA LYS A 58 -1.36 -4.31 -0.60
C LYS A 58 -1.15 -3.41 0.62
N ILE A 59 -1.97 -2.38 0.76
CA ILE A 59 -1.98 -1.52 1.95
C ILE A 59 -2.52 -2.29 3.16
N GLU A 60 -3.55 -3.11 3.01
CA GLU A 60 -4.04 -4.00 4.07
C GLU A 60 -2.95 -4.97 4.53
N GLU A 61 -2.26 -5.64 3.61
CA GLU A 61 -1.14 -6.54 3.90
C GLU A 61 -0.04 -5.81 4.69
N ALA A 62 0.34 -4.59 4.28
CA ALA A 62 1.31 -3.77 4.98
C ALA A 62 0.82 -3.37 6.39
N HIS A 63 -0.46 -3.04 6.54
CA HIS A 63 -1.09 -2.70 7.82
C HIS A 63 -1.05 -3.84 8.83
N VAL A 64 -1.29 -5.07 8.38
CA VAL A 64 -1.21 -6.27 9.21
C VAL A 64 0.23 -6.45 9.69
N LEU A 65 1.20 -6.47 8.78
CA LEU A 65 2.61 -6.68 9.10
C LEU A 65 3.14 -5.65 10.11
N VAL A 66 2.89 -4.37 9.88
CA VAL A 66 3.35 -3.32 10.79
C VAL A 66 2.66 -3.38 12.16
N SER A 67 1.41 -3.84 12.22
CA SER A 67 0.69 -4.02 13.49
C SER A 67 1.26 -5.18 14.29
N GLU A 68 1.58 -6.29 13.62
CA GLU A 68 2.24 -7.43 14.25
C GLU A 68 3.62 -7.05 14.78
N LEU A 69 4.45 -6.38 13.96
CA LEU A 69 5.76 -5.90 14.39
C LEU A 69 5.65 -4.92 15.56
N GLY A 70 4.73 -3.96 15.51
CA GLY A 70 4.51 -3.04 16.64
C GLY A 70 4.14 -3.77 17.93
N ARG A 71 3.35 -4.86 17.85
CA ARG A 71 2.95 -5.65 19.02
C ARG A 71 4.08 -6.50 19.58
N GLU A 72 4.81 -7.22 18.73
CA GLU A 72 5.90 -8.14 19.14
C GLU A 72 7.04 -7.42 19.86
N PHE A 73 7.27 -6.15 19.54
CA PHE A 73 8.29 -5.33 20.20
C PHE A 73 7.72 -4.48 21.35
N SER A 74 6.45 -4.64 21.72
CA SER A 74 5.85 -3.85 22.80
C SER A 74 6.42 -4.23 24.17
N LEU A 75 6.24 -3.34 25.16
CA LEU A 75 6.60 -3.63 26.55
C LEU A 75 5.87 -4.86 27.11
N THR A 76 4.63 -5.09 26.67
CA THR A 76 3.86 -6.27 27.05
C THR A 76 4.53 -7.55 26.59
N PHE A 77 4.96 -7.61 25.32
CA PHE A 77 5.63 -8.79 24.78
C PHE A 77 7.06 -8.95 25.30
N LEU A 78 7.74 -7.85 25.65
CA LEU A 78 8.99 -7.92 26.40
C LEU A 78 8.80 -8.71 27.70
N ASN A 79 7.78 -8.37 28.49
CA ASN A 79 7.52 -9.07 29.76
C ASN A 79 7.14 -10.54 29.53
N ILE A 80 6.28 -10.83 28.55
CA ILE A 80 5.88 -12.19 28.21
C ILE A 80 7.10 -13.04 27.81
N ASP A 81 7.94 -12.52 26.91
CA ASP A 81 9.14 -13.23 26.44
C ASP A 81 10.17 -13.41 27.56
N TRP A 82 10.25 -12.45 28.50
CA TRP A 82 11.14 -12.55 29.65
C TRP A 82 10.67 -13.61 30.64
N GLU A 83 9.37 -13.61 30.99
CA GLU A 83 8.76 -14.60 31.88
C GLU A 83 8.76 -16.01 31.29
N ALA A 84 8.65 -16.13 29.96
CA ALA A 84 8.78 -17.40 29.25
C ALA A 84 10.19 -18.00 29.33
N ASN A 85 11.19 -17.22 29.79
CA ASN A 85 12.59 -17.63 29.94
C ASN A 85 13.12 -18.32 28.67
N LEU A 86 12.87 -17.68 27.52
CA LEU A 86 13.23 -18.20 26.21
C LEU A 86 14.73 -18.49 26.11
N SER A 87 15.08 -19.64 25.52
CA SER A 87 16.48 -19.92 25.20
C SER A 87 17.00 -18.90 24.18
N MET A 88 18.32 -18.69 24.18
CA MET A 88 18.95 -17.75 23.22
C MET A 88 18.68 -18.16 21.76
N SER A 89 18.65 -19.46 21.48
CA SER A 89 18.36 -19.98 20.14
C SER A 89 16.91 -19.76 19.73
N ASP A 90 15.96 -19.95 20.65
CA ASP A 90 14.53 -19.73 20.35
C ASP A 90 14.25 -18.24 20.14
N TYR A 91 14.90 -17.39 20.94
CA TYR A 91 14.82 -15.95 20.77
C TYR A 91 15.39 -15.49 19.41
N ASP A 92 16.57 -16.00 19.03
CA ASP A 92 17.18 -15.68 17.73
C ASP A 92 16.33 -16.21 16.56
N ALA A 93 15.70 -17.39 16.71
CA ALA A 93 14.79 -17.94 15.71
C ALA A 93 13.51 -17.10 15.56
N LYS A 94 12.88 -16.71 16.68
CA LYS A 94 11.74 -15.77 16.69
C LYS A 94 12.10 -14.49 15.97
N TYR A 95 13.27 -13.92 16.26
CA TYR A 95 13.70 -12.66 15.66
C TYR A 95 13.87 -12.74 14.14
N ARG A 96 14.40 -13.85 13.60
CA ARG A 96 14.53 -14.05 12.14
C ARG A 96 13.18 -13.98 11.42
N VAL A 97 12.14 -14.59 11.99
CA VAL A 97 10.79 -14.53 11.43
C VAL A 97 10.28 -13.07 11.41
N LEU A 98 10.60 -12.28 12.42
CA LEU A 98 10.24 -10.86 12.47
C LEU A 98 11.03 -10.03 11.44
N CYS A 99 12.29 -10.37 11.18
CA CYS A 99 13.07 -9.77 10.10
C CYS A 99 12.47 -10.07 8.72
N ASP A 100 11.98 -11.28 8.47
CA ASP A 100 11.31 -11.63 7.21
C ASP A 100 10.03 -10.81 7.03
N LYS A 101 9.21 -10.68 8.09
CA LYS A 101 8.03 -9.81 8.09
C LYS A 101 8.37 -8.35 7.82
N CYS A 102 9.44 -7.84 8.43
CA CYS A 102 9.90 -6.47 8.22
C CYS A 102 10.41 -6.25 6.78
N SER A 103 11.12 -7.23 6.23
CA SER A 103 11.59 -7.19 4.83
C SER A 103 10.42 -7.22 3.86
N ARG A 104 9.38 -8.02 4.15
CA ARG A 104 8.14 -8.02 3.37
C ARG A 104 7.43 -6.68 3.44
N LEU A 105 7.34 -6.09 4.63
CA LEU A 105 6.77 -4.74 4.81
C LEU A 105 7.56 -3.71 4.00
N GLN A 106 8.89 -3.72 4.08
CA GLN A 106 9.76 -2.81 3.32
C GLN A 106 9.48 -2.92 1.82
N MET A 107 9.43 -4.14 1.27
CA MET A 107 9.13 -4.38 -0.13
C MET A 107 7.74 -3.85 -0.54
N LEU A 108 6.71 -4.05 0.29
CA LEU A 108 5.37 -3.51 0.01
C LEU A 108 5.39 -1.98 0.00
N VAL A 109 6.07 -1.37 0.97
CA VAL A 109 6.12 0.08 1.08
C VAL A 109 6.92 0.70 -0.06
N ASP A 110 8.05 0.10 -0.45
CA ASP A 110 8.85 0.57 -1.59
C ASP A 110 8.08 0.54 -2.91
N LEU A 111 7.24 -0.49 -3.12
CA LEU A 111 6.50 -0.66 -4.36
C LEU A 111 5.21 0.17 -4.43
N TYR A 112 4.50 0.31 -3.30
CA TYR A 112 3.14 0.87 -3.28
C TYR A 112 3.01 2.20 -2.55
N VAL A 113 3.89 2.49 -1.58
CA VAL A 113 3.83 3.70 -0.73
C VAL A 113 5.25 4.22 -0.43
N PRO A 114 6.04 4.59 -1.47
CA PRO A 114 7.48 4.82 -1.32
C PRO A 114 7.84 5.96 -0.34
N THR A 115 6.90 6.88 -0.10
CA THR A 115 7.04 7.97 0.89
C THR A 115 7.23 7.47 2.34
N LEU A 116 6.90 6.21 2.64
CA LEU A 116 7.08 5.62 3.97
C LEU A 116 8.32 4.72 4.07
N SER A 117 9.08 4.53 2.99
CA SER A 117 10.24 3.63 2.94
C SER A 117 11.25 3.93 4.05
N GLU A 118 11.64 5.19 4.21
CA GLU A 118 12.59 5.61 5.25
C GLU A 118 12.05 5.34 6.66
N LYS A 119 10.74 5.51 6.88
CA LYS A 119 10.11 5.23 8.17
C LYS A 119 10.16 3.75 8.53
N VAL A 120 9.97 2.86 7.55
CA VAL A 120 10.07 1.40 7.74
C VAL A 120 11.52 1.01 8.02
N ASN A 121 12.48 1.54 7.26
CA ASN A 121 13.90 1.32 7.51
C ASN A 121 14.32 1.78 8.92
N GLY A 122 13.85 2.97 9.32
CA GLY A 122 14.05 3.50 10.67
C GLY A 122 13.37 2.69 11.78
N MET A 123 12.32 1.91 11.47
CA MET A 123 11.73 0.94 12.39
C MET A 123 12.60 -0.31 12.51
N SER A 124 13.09 -0.84 11.38
CA SER A 124 14.00 -1.99 11.33
C SER A 124 15.27 -1.75 12.15
N GLY A 125 15.86 -0.56 12.04
CA GLY A 125 16.98 -0.17 12.91
C GLY A 125 16.65 -0.23 14.40
N LYS A 126 15.48 0.27 14.82
CA LYS A 126 15.03 0.20 16.21
C LYS A 126 14.74 -1.23 16.67
N MET A 127 14.21 -2.08 15.80
CA MET A 127 14.01 -3.52 16.06
C MET A 127 15.35 -4.23 16.32
N ASN A 128 16.38 -3.95 15.52
CA ASN A 128 17.73 -4.49 15.73
C ASN A 128 18.29 -4.07 17.09
N MET A 129 18.10 -2.81 17.47
CA MET A 129 18.56 -2.31 18.77
C MET A 129 17.79 -2.94 19.94
N TYR A 130 16.48 -3.13 19.82
CA TYR A 130 15.68 -3.87 20.80
C TYR A 130 16.23 -5.28 20.97
N TRP A 131 16.37 -6.02 19.85
CA TRP A 131 16.79 -7.41 19.87
C TRP A 131 18.14 -7.57 20.57
N GLY A 132 19.15 -6.79 20.20
CA GLY A 132 20.48 -6.92 20.79
C GLY A 132 20.48 -6.66 22.31
N ASN A 133 19.71 -5.67 22.77
CA ASN A 133 19.63 -5.34 24.19
C ASN A 133 18.85 -6.41 24.97
N PHE A 134 17.70 -6.86 24.47
CA PHE A 134 16.89 -7.86 25.16
C PHE A 134 17.55 -9.24 25.13
N ARG A 135 18.28 -9.57 24.05
CA ARG A 135 19.16 -10.74 23.99
C ARG A 135 20.18 -10.74 25.15
N MET A 136 20.77 -9.59 25.46
CA MET A 136 21.70 -9.46 26.59
C MET A 136 20.99 -9.56 27.93
N VAL A 137 19.76 -9.04 28.05
CA VAL A 137 18.91 -9.24 29.24
C VAL A 137 18.71 -10.73 29.51
N LEU A 138 18.22 -11.50 28.52
CA LEU A 138 18.03 -12.94 28.64
C LEU A 138 19.33 -13.65 29.04
N SER A 139 20.44 -13.32 28.38
CA SER A 139 21.75 -13.92 28.69
C SER A 139 22.19 -13.67 30.13
N LYS A 140 21.99 -12.45 30.66
CA LYS A 140 22.34 -12.12 32.04
C LYS A 140 21.39 -12.78 33.03
N THR A 141 20.09 -12.80 32.75
CA THR A 141 19.09 -13.49 33.57
C THR A 141 19.40 -14.98 33.69
N HIS A 142 19.78 -15.65 32.60
CA HIS A 142 20.22 -17.06 32.63
C HIS A 142 21.48 -17.29 33.47
N GLN A 143 22.34 -16.28 33.64
CA GLN A 143 23.49 -16.31 34.54
C GLN A 143 23.11 -16.04 36.01
N GLY A 144 21.81 -15.90 36.32
CA GLY A 144 21.30 -15.63 37.66
C GLY A 144 21.37 -14.16 38.07
N LYS A 145 21.62 -13.23 37.13
CA LYS A 145 21.64 -11.80 37.42
C LYS A 145 20.24 -11.28 37.70
N LYS A 146 20.12 -10.49 38.77
CA LYS A 146 18.87 -9.84 39.16
C LYS A 146 18.58 -8.62 38.29
N PRO A 147 17.31 -8.15 38.23
CA PRO A 147 16.92 -6.99 37.42
C PRO A 147 17.76 -5.72 37.65
N ASP A 148 18.16 -5.44 38.88
CA ASP A 148 19.01 -4.31 39.28
C ASP A 148 20.47 -4.43 38.76
N GLU A 149 20.91 -5.64 38.41
CA GLU A 149 22.24 -5.91 37.85
C GLU A 149 22.27 -5.92 36.31
N LEU A 150 21.12 -5.75 35.65
CA LEU A 150 21.05 -5.76 34.18
C LEU A 150 21.70 -4.50 33.60
N GLY A 151 21.64 -3.37 34.31
CA GLY A 151 22.17 -2.08 33.86
C GLY A 151 21.47 -1.57 32.59
N ASN A 152 22.19 -0.79 31.80
CA ASN A 152 21.61 -0.04 30.67
C ASN A 152 20.96 -0.92 29.59
N VAL A 153 21.26 -2.22 29.51
CA VAL A 153 20.65 -3.08 28.48
C VAL A 153 19.16 -3.31 28.71
N PHE A 154 18.71 -3.37 29.97
CA PHE A 154 17.29 -3.49 30.26
C PHE A 154 16.55 -2.19 29.94
N GLU A 155 17.11 -1.06 30.37
CA GLU A 155 16.56 0.27 30.06
C GLU A 155 16.48 0.51 28.55
N ASN A 156 17.50 0.13 27.79
CA ASN A 156 17.50 0.22 26.35
C ASN A 156 16.46 -0.71 25.71
N ALA A 157 16.32 -1.95 26.19
CA ALA A 157 15.28 -2.85 25.72
C ALA A 157 13.88 -2.22 25.91
N VAL A 158 13.61 -1.68 27.10
CA VAL A 158 12.36 -0.94 27.41
C VAL A 158 12.20 0.31 26.55
N LYS A 159 13.28 1.06 26.31
CA LYS A 159 13.25 2.24 25.43
C LYS A 159 12.80 1.84 24.03
N TYR A 160 13.46 0.86 23.42
CA TYR A 160 13.11 0.43 22.07
C TYR A 160 11.76 -0.30 22.03
N SER A 161 11.31 -0.87 23.16
CA SER A 161 9.98 -1.47 23.27
C SER A 161 8.83 -0.45 23.20
N ARG A 162 9.15 0.85 23.27
CA ARG A 162 8.22 1.97 23.06
C ARG A 162 8.40 2.57 21.68
N LEU A 163 9.65 2.80 21.28
CA LEU A 163 9.98 3.44 20.01
C LEU A 163 9.57 2.61 18.78
N VAL A 164 9.64 1.28 18.83
CA VAL A 164 9.19 0.43 17.71
C VAL A 164 7.66 0.54 17.51
N PRO A 165 6.81 0.34 18.54
CA PRO A 165 5.37 0.57 18.42
C PRO A 165 4.99 1.99 18.00
N GLU A 166 5.67 3.02 18.49
CA GLU A 166 5.43 4.42 18.08
C GLU A 166 5.70 4.63 16.58
N GLN A 167 6.82 4.10 16.09
CA GLN A 167 7.15 4.13 14.67
C GLN A 167 6.12 3.35 13.85
N ALA A 168 5.71 2.16 14.33
CA ALA A 168 4.68 1.34 13.70
C ALA A 168 3.35 2.10 13.58
N PHE A 169 2.95 2.83 14.61
CA PHE A 169 1.77 3.69 14.58
C PHE A 169 1.88 4.79 13.51
N SER A 170 3.02 5.48 13.42
CA SER A 170 3.24 6.51 12.39
C SER A 170 3.16 5.93 10.97
N ILE A 171 3.73 4.74 10.75
CA ILE A 171 3.66 4.05 9.45
C ILE A 171 2.21 3.67 9.11
N LYS A 172 1.45 3.11 10.06
CA LYS A 172 0.02 2.81 9.88
C LYS A 172 -0.77 4.04 9.47
N PHE A 173 -0.58 5.15 10.18
CA PHE A 173 -1.27 6.38 9.85
C PHE A 173 -0.96 6.83 8.42
N GLY A 174 0.33 6.80 8.04
CA GLY A 174 0.76 7.14 6.68
C GLY A 174 0.19 6.23 5.59
N LEU A 175 0.08 4.91 5.86
CA LEU A 175 -0.54 3.96 4.93
C LEU A 175 -2.01 4.32 4.68
N SER A 176 -2.76 4.60 5.75
CA SER A 176 -4.17 4.98 5.63
C SER A 176 -4.36 6.34 4.95
N GLU A 177 -3.48 7.31 5.23
CA GLU A 177 -3.49 8.62 4.59
C GLU A 177 -3.20 8.51 3.09
N TYR A 178 -2.17 7.74 2.72
CA TYR A 178 -1.85 7.51 1.32
C TYR A 178 -3.00 6.87 0.57
N TYR A 179 -3.63 5.84 1.13
CA TYR A 179 -4.80 5.19 0.51
C TYR A 179 -5.94 6.18 0.25
N ARG A 180 -6.33 6.95 1.27
CA ARG A 180 -7.40 7.95 1.14
C ARG A 180 -7.12 8.94 0.02
N ASN A 181 -5.87 9.37 -0.15
CA ASN A 181 -5.49 10.32 -1.21
C ASN A 181 -5.49 9.73 -2.63
N GLN A 182 -5.57 8.40 -2.78
CA GLN A 182 -5.67 7.74 -4.10
C GLN A 182 -7.12 7.41 -4.49
N VAL A 183 -8.02 7.35 -3.51
CA VAL A 183 -9.43 6.96 -3.70
C VAL A 183 -10.38 8.16 -3.68
N CYS A 184 -10.04 9.23 -2.93
CA CYS A 184 -10.76 10.50 -2.92
C CYS A 184 -10.31 11.43 -4.05
#